data_AF-A0A3L6JEN9-F1
#
_entry.id   AF-A0A3L6JEN9-F1
#
_cell.length_a   1.000
_cell.length_b   1.000
_cell.length_c   1.000
_cell.angle_alpha   90.00
_cell.angle_beta   90.00
_cell.angle_gamma   90.00
#
_symmetry.space_group_name_H-M   'P 1'
#
loop_
_entity.id
_entity.type
_entity.pdbx_description
1 polymer ?
#
loop_
_entity_poly.entity_id
_entity_poly.type
_entity_poly.pdbx_seq_one_letter_code
_entity_poly.pdbx_strand_id
1 'polypeptide(L)'
;MSHRYQPPIDKDNETEEEEEASAEEAEEEELPEEVTPEEGVKQGFLDDPWPRMVFALMVLGFILVIFTPIDMWATYRYSLVGTYVFVILACAGALFAFKIWKKNPGSGLRWGGLFNGITISFCLVLGVTDSLETVFFGSGLFPGVSTPVFAIAIFVVVMCMYSVVLIDRSLKKGY
;
A
#
# COMPACT_ATOMS: atom_id res chain seq x y z
N MET A 1 38.53 -34.18 -61.45
CA MET A 1 37.86 -32.86 -61.52
C MET A 1 37.16 -32.65 -60.19
N SER A 2 37.62 -31.66 -59.43
CA SER A 2 37.24 -31.44 -58.02
C SER A 2 35.91 -30.70 -57.89
N HIS A 3 35.05 -31.18 -56.99
CA HIS A 3 33.91 -30.43 -56.47
C HIS A 3 34.38 -29.10 -55.88
N ARG A 4 33.84 -27.97 -56.38
CA ARG A 4 33.92 -26.67 -55.70
C ARG A 4 32.71 -26.51 -54.80
N TYR A 5 33.00 -26.26 -53.53
CA TYR A 5 32.09 -25.87 -52.47
C TYR A 5 31.66 -24.41 -52.66
N GLN A 6 30.38 -24.10 -52.48
CA GLN A 6 29.86 -22.74 -52.32
C GLN A 6 28.95 -22.72 -51.08
N PRO A 7 29.26 -21.91 -50.05
CA PRO A 7 28.45 -21.83 -48.82
C PRO A 7 27.17 -20.99 -49.05
N PRO A 8 26.11 -21.19 -48.23
CA PRO A 8 24.97 -20.29 -48.23
C PRO A 8 25.33 -18.96 -47.57
N ILE A 9 24.88 -17.87 -48.21
CA ILE A 9 24.99 -16.49 -47.75
C ILE A 9 23.74 -16.19 -46.92
N ASP A 10 23.89 -16.04 -45.61
CA ASP A 10 22.91 -15.37 -44.77
C ASP A 10 23.16 -13.86 -44.84
N LYS A 11 22.14 -13.08 -45.20
CA LYS A 11 21.89 -11.69 -44.74
C LYS A 11 20.65 -11.08 -45.39
N ASP A 12 19.63 -10.90 -44.55
CA ASP A 12 18.85 -9.67 -44.35
C ASP A 12 18.52 -8.80 -45.58
N ASN A 13 17.24 -8.82 -45.95
CA ASN A 13 16.53 -7.71 -46.61
C ASN A 13 15.02 -7.90 -46.32
N GLU A 14 14.51 -7.38 -45.21
CA GLU A 14 13.80 -6.09 -45.14
C GLU A 14 12.64 -5.92 -46.14
N THR A 15 11.45 -5.84 -45.55
CA THR A 15 10.25 -5.09 -45.98
C THR A 15 9.39 -5.65 -47.12
N GLU A 16 8.15 -6.01 -46.78
CA GLU A 16 6.97 -5.47 -47.46
C GLU A 16 5.76 -5.58 -46.51
N GLU A 17 5.18 -4.40 -46.22
CA GLU A 17 3.91 -4.18 -45.54
C GLU A 17 2.77 -4.63 -46.45
N GLU A 18 1.77 -5.34 -45.91
CA GLU A 18 0.39 -5.26 -46.42
C GLU A 18 -0.56 -5.15 -45.21
N GLU A 19 -0.95 -3.91 -44.91
CA GLU A 19 -2.23 -3.56 -44.29
C GLU A 19 -3.35 -3.76 -45.32
N GLU A 20 -4.37 -4.56 -45.01
CA GLU A 20 -5.79 -4.32 -45.37
C GLU A 20 -6.64 -5.05 -44.30
N ALA A 21 -7.25 -4.37 -43.34
CA ALA A 21 -8.49 -3.59 -43.42
C ALA A 21 -9.77 -4.46 -43.46
N SER A 22 -10.71 -4.10 -42.55
CA SER A 22 -12.15 -4.39 -42.55
C SER A 22 -12.67 -5.60 -41.75
N ALA A 23 -13.21 -5.29 -40.56
CA ALA A 23 -14.52 -5.77 -40.11
C ALA A 23 -14.98 -4.88 -38.94
N GLU A 24 -15.46 -3.69 -39.30
CA GLU A 24 -16.30 -2.85 -38.46
C GLU A 24 -17.68 -3.52 -38.31
N GLU A 25 -18.35 -3.27 -37.17
CA GLU A 25 -19.78 -3.49 -36.90
C GLU A 25 -20.30 -4.93 -36.72
N ALA A 26 -20.39 -5.33 -35.45
CA ALA A 26 -21.53 -6.09 -34.95
C ALA A 26 -21.92 -5.54 -33.57
N GLU A 27 -22.77 -4.50 -33.59
CA GLU A 27 -23.62 -4.15 -32.46
C GLU A 27 -24.53 -5.35 -32.15
N GLU A 28 -24.18 -6.12 -31.12
CA GLU A 28 -25.15 -6.95 -30.41
C GLU A 28 -25.63 -6.16 -29.18
N GLU A 29 -26.72 -5.44 -29.41
CA GLU A 29 -27.57 -4.80 -28.43
C GLU A 29 -28.27 -5.91 -27.60
N GLU A 30 -27.55 -6.52 -26.66
CA GLU A 30 -28.14 -7.40 -25.67
C GLU A 30 -28.81 -6.58 -24.57
N LEU A 31 -30.13 -6.78 -24.47
CA LEU A 31 -31.10 -6.18 -23.56
C LEU A 31 -30.60 -6.08 -22.11
N PRO A 32 -31.04 -5.07 -21.33
CA PRO A 32 -30.68 -4.94 -19.92
C PRO A 32 -31.20 -6.16 -19.15
N GLU A 33 -30.28 -7.06 -18.82
CA GLU A 33 -30.51 -8.12 -17.87
C GLU A 33 -30.99 -7.47 -16.56
N GLU A 34 -32.24 -7.79 -16.19
CA GLU A 34 -32.89 -7.30 -15.00
C GLU A 34 -32.03 -7.70 -13.79
N VAL A 35 -31.21 -6.77 -13.32
CA VAL A 35 -30.33 -6.95 -12.16
C VAL A 35 -31.24 -7.12 -10.94
N THR A 36 -31.65 -8.35 -10.67
CA THR A 36 -32.12 -8.74 -9.35
C THR A 36 -31.00 -8.37 -8.38
N PRO A 37 -31.24 -7.50 -7.38
CA PRO A 37 -30.21 -7.16 -6.42
C PRO A 37 -29.89 -8.45 -5.65
N GLU A 38 -28.77 -9.09 -6.00
CA GLU A 38 -28.26 -10.22 -5.24
C GLU A 38 -28.14 -9.77 -3.78
N GLU A 39 -28.93 -10.42 -2.94
CA GLU A 39 -28.96 -10.24 -1.51
C GLU A 39 -27.55 -10.34 -0.93
N GLY A 40 -27.03 -9.20 -0.47
CA GLY A 40 -26.09 -9.13 0.64
C GLY A 40 -24.92 -10.13 0.60
N VAL A 41 -24.14 -10.15 -0.48
CA VAL A 41 -22.80 -10.73 -0.42
C VAL A 41 -22.05 -9.97 0.68
N LYS A 42 -21.85 -10.63 1.83
CA LYS A 42 -21.01 -10.11 2.91
C LYS A 42 -19.59 -9.98 2.36
N GLN A 43 -19.29 -8.85 1.73
CA GLN A 43 -17.95 -8.54 1.23
C GLN A 43 -16.98 -8.74 2.39
N GLY A 44 -15.98 -9.60 2.17
CA GLY A 44 -14.97 -9.88 3.17
C GLY A 44 -14.27 -8.58 3.54
N PHE A 45 -13.88 -8.44 4.81
CA PHE A 45 -13.14 -7.25 5.29
C PHE A 45 -11.89 -6.93 4.43
N LEU A 46 -11.34 -7.92 3.74
CA LEU A 46 -10.13 -7.77 2.93
C LEU A 46 -10.42 -7.27 1.51
N ASP A 47 -11.67 -7.33 1.08
CA ASP A 47 -12.10 -6.84 -0.22
C ASP A 47 -12.30 -5.33 -0.17
N ASP A 48 -13.02 -4.86 0.86
CA ASP A 48 -13.10 -3.45 1.23
C ASP A 48 -12.85 -3.21 2.74
N PRO A 49 -11.58 -2.96 3.15
CA PRO A 49 -11.25 -2.70 4.55
C PRO A 49 -11.61 -1.28 5.00
N TRP A 50 -11.92 -0.35 4.08
CA TRP A 50 -11.98 1.07 4.36
C TRP A 50 -13.06 1.47 5.38
N PRO A 51 -14.34 1.07 5.24
CA PRO A 51 -15.39 1.52 6.16
C PRO A 51 -15.12 1.09 7.61
N ARG A 52 -14.67 -0.15 7.80
CA ARG A 52 -14.39 -0.69 9.14
C ARG A 52 -13.10 -0.11 9.73
N MET A 53 -12.07 0.10 8.91
CA MET A 53 -10.83 0.74 9.35
C MET A 53 -11.08 2.19 9.76
N VAL A 54 -11.77 2.97 8.93
CA VAL A 54 -12.10 4.37 9.23
C VAL A 54 -12.94 4.46 10.50
N PHE A 55 -13.92 3.56 10.68
CA PHE A 55 -14.69 3.48 11.92
C PHE A 55 -13.79 3.21 13.14
N ALA A 56 -12.92 2.20 13.08
CA ALA A 56 -12.00 1.88 14.17
C ALA A 56 -11.05 3.04 14.50
N LEU A 57 -10.51 3.71 13.47
CA LEU A 57 -9.65 4.87 13.63
C LEU A 57 -10.40 6.06 14.24
N MET A 58 -11.64 6.34 13.80
CA MET A 58 -12.47 7.38 14.40
C MET A 58 -12.75 7.10 15.87
N VAL A 59 -13.14 5.87 16.22
CA VAL A 59 -13.35 5.47 17.62
C VAL A 59 -12.06 5.66 18.44
N LEU A 60 -10.91 5.28 17.89
CA LEU A 60 -9.62 5.50 18.51
C LEU A 60 -9.34 7.00 18.74
N GLY A 61 -9.65 7.86 17.76
CA GLY A 61 -9.53 9.31 17.88
C GLY A 61 -10.42 9.89 18.97
N PHE A 62 -11.67 9.44 19.06
CA PHE A 62 -12.59 9.86 20.13
C PHE A 62 -12.08 9.43 21.51
N ILE A 63 -11.58 8.20 21.64
CA ILE A 63 -10.99 7.71 22.89
C ILE A 63 -9.81 8.61 23.28
N LEU A 64 -8.91 8.91 22.35
CA LEU A 64 -7.77 9.78 22.60
C LEU A 64 -8.22 11.15 23.11
N VAL A 65 -9.21 11.78 22.46
CA VAL A 65 -9.70 13.11 22.86
C VAL A 65 -10.40 13.08 24.22
N ILE A 66 -11.25 12.07 24.48
CA ILE A 66 -12.05 11.99 25.72
C ILE A 66 -11.18 11.67 26.93
N PHE A 67 -10.19 10.78 26.78
CA PHE A 67 -9.36 10.32 27.88
C PHE A 67 -8.13 11.19 28.14
N THR A 68 -7.80 12.15 27.26
CA THR A 68 -6.67 13.05 27.50
C THR A 68 -7.08 14.19 28.45
N PRO A 69 -6.41 14.35 29.60
CA PRO A 69 -6.64 15.46 30.52
C PRO A 69 -6.37 16.82 29.86
N ILE A 70 -7.11 17.84 30.29
CA ILE A 70 -7.05 19.21 29.72
C ILE A 70 -5.63 19.79 29.80
N ASP A 71 -4.90 19.53 30.89
CA ASP A 71 -3.53 20.05 31.07
C ASP A 71 -2.54 19.44 30.08
N MET A 72 -2.68 18.13 29.80
CA MET A 72 -1.89 17.46 28.76
C MET A 72 -2.25 18.00 27.37
N TRP A 73 -3.53 18.25 27.12
CA TRP A 73 -3.98 18.80 25.85
C TRP A 73 -3.40 20.20 25.59
N ALA A 74 -3.39 21.08 26.60
CA ALA A 74 -2.86 22.43 26.46
C ALA A 74 -1.37 22.45 26.07
N THR A 75 -0.59 21.51 26.61
CA THR A 75 0.86 21.43 26.42
C THR A 75 1.23 20.66 25.15
N TYR A 76 0.57 19.53 24.88
CA TYR A 76 0.98 18.54 23.88
C TYR A 76 0.01 18.36 22.71
N ARG A 77 -1.00 19.24 22.53
CA ARG A 77 -2.01 19.15 21.43
C ARG A 77 -1.44 18.76 20.07
N TYR A 78 -0.35 19.39 19.64
CA TYR A 78 0.22 19.13 18.31
C TYR A 78 0.93 17.78 18.25
N SER A 79 1.59 17.37 19.33
CA SER A 79 2.23 16.05 19.42
C SER A 79 1.17 14.96 19.40
N LEU A 80 0.10 15.08 20.20
CA LEU A 80 -1.00 14.11 20.25
C LEU A 80 -1.71 13.96 18.89
N VAL A 81 -2.02 15.07 18.23
CA VAL A 81 -2.61 15.06 16.87
C VAL A 81 -1.63 14.42 15.87
N GLY A 82 -0.35 14.76 15.95
CA GLY A 82 0.69 14.16 15.11
C GLY A 82 0.79 12.64 15.30
N THR A 83 0.82 12.16 16.55
CA THR A 83 0.84 10.74 16.88
C THR A 83 -0.41 10.04 16.36
N TYR A 84 -1.58 10.66 16.47
CA TYR A 84 -2.82 10.10 15.92
C TYR A 84 -2.77 9.98 14.39
N VAL A 85 -2.31 11.01 13.68
CA VAL A 85 -2.13 10.96 12.21
C VAL A 85 -1.11 9.89 11.83
N PHE A 86 -0.03 9.75 12.60
CA PHE A 86 0.97 8.70 12.40
C PHE A 86 0.36 7.29 12.57
N VAL A 87 -0.46 7.07 13.60
CA VAL A 87 -1.18 5.80 13.80
C VAL A 87 -2.09 5.49 12.62
N ILE A 88 -2.85 6.47 12.12
CA ILE A 88 -3.68 6.31 10.92
C ILE A 88 -2.85 5.85 9.72
N LEU A 89 -1.74 6.55 9.44
CA LEU A 89 -0.84 6.25 8.33
C LEU A 89 -0.26 4.84 8.45
N ALA A 90 0.25 4.48 9.63
CA ALA A 90 0.83 3.17 9.87
C ALA A 90 -0.22 2.04 9.76
N CYS A 91 -1.42 2.22 10.31
CA CYS A 91 -2.50 1.24 10.18
C CYS A 91 -2.92 1.05 8.71
N ALA A 92 -3.11 2.13 7.97
CA ALA A 92 -3.44 2.07 6.55
C ALA A 92 -2.33 1.37 5.75
N GLY A 93 -1.06 1.74 5.99
CA GLY A 93 0.10 1.14 5.35
C GLY A 93 0.24 -0.35 5.65
N ALA A 94 0.06 -0.77 6.90
CA ALA A 94 0.11 -2.17 7.31
C ALA A 94 -1.02 -3.01 6.66
N LEU A 95 -2.23 -2.45 6.53
CA LEU A 95 -3.33 -3.12 5.86
C LEU A 95 -3.10 -3.27 4.35
N PHE A 96 -2.55 -2.25 3.68
CA PHE A 96 -2.17 -2.37 2.28
C PHE A 96 -1.07 -3.41 2.07
N ALA A 97 -0.04 -3.40 2.91
CA ALA A 97 1.00 -4.41 2.93
C ALA A 97 0.44 -5.83 3.09
N PHE A 98 -0.48 -6.02 4.03
CA PHE A 98 -1.16 -7.30 4.25
C PHE A 98 -2.04 -7.72 3.07
N LYS A 99 -2.75 -6.77 2.45
CA LYS A 99 -3.58 -7.01 1.25
C LYS A 99 -2.72 -7.51 0.09
N ILE A 100 -1.57 -6.89 -0.16
CA ILE A 100 -0.62 -7.34 -1.20
C ILE A 100 -0.13 -8.75 -0.92
N TRP A 101 0.26 -9.02 0.33
CA TRP A 101 0.74 -10.35 0.73
C TRP A 101 -0.31 -11.44 0.51
N LYS A 102 -1.57 -11.19 0.91
CA LYS A 102 -2.65 -12.17 0.80
C LYS A 102 -3.11 -12.37 -0.65
N LYS A 103 -3.23 -11.30 -1.44
CA LYS A 103 -3.80 -11.37 -2.80
C LYS A 103 -2.88 -12.04 -3.83
N ASN A 104 -1.58 -12.16 -3.55
CA ASN A 104 -0.59 -12.61 -4.54
C ASN A 104 0.20 -13.84 -4.09
N PRO A 105 -0.44 -15.00 -3.85
CA PRO A 105 0.23 -16.17 -3.28
C PRO A 105 1.36 -16.73 -4.17
N GLY A 106 1.32 -16.51 -5.49
CA GLY A 106 2.32 -17.02 -6.43
C GLY A 106 3.48 -16.08 -6.77
N SER A 107 3.42 -14.80 -6.38
CA SER A 107 4.46 -13.82 -6.76
C SER A 107 5.51 -13.65 -5.65
N GLY A 108 6.79 -13.60 -6.03
CA GLY A 108 7.88 -13.28 -5.09
C GLY A 108 7.70 -11.90 -4.41
N LEU A 109 7.02 -10.98 -5.09
CA LEU A 109 6.70 -9.63 -4.59
C LEU A 109 5.78 -9.64 -3.35
N ARG A 110 5.08 -10.75 -3.08
CA ARG A 110 4.26 -10.90 -1.86
C ARG A 110 5.07 -10.70 -0.58
N TRP A 111 6.34 -11.12 -0.60
CA TRP A 111 7.25 -10.98 0.54
C TRP A 111 7.63 -9.52 0.77
N GLY A 112 7.71 -8.71 -0.29
CA GLY A 112 7.87 -7.26 -0.17
C GLY A 112 6.71 -6.61 0.56
N GLY A 113 5.48 -7.06 0.33
CA GLY A 113 4.31 -6.67 1.12
C GLY A 113 4.47 -7.04 2.59
N LEU A 114 4.80 -8.30 2.89
CA LEU A 114 4.95 -8.78 4.26
C LEU A 114 6.04 -8.03 5.05
N PHE A 115 7.24 -7.88 4.47
CA PHE A 115 8.35 -7.18 5.13
C PHE A 115 8.01 -5.72 5.41
N ASN A 116 7.42 -5.00 4.44
CA ASN A 116 6.95 -3.64 4.68
C ASN A 116 5.90 -3.58 5.80
N GLY A 117 4.96 -4.53 5.85
CA GLY A 117 3.96 -4.60 6.93
C GLY A 117 4.59 -4.78 8.31
N ILE A 118 5.61 -5.65 8.42
CA ILE A 118 6.37 -5.86 9.67
C ILE A 118 7.12 -4.60 10.05
N THR A 119 7.84 -3.97 9.12
CA THR A 119 8.59 -2.73 9.36
C THR A 119 7.66 -1.60 9.82
N ILE A 120 6.51 -1.42 9.15
CA ILE A 120 5.52 -0.42 9.54
C ILE A 120 5.00 -0.68 10.95
N SER A 121 4.72 -1.95 11.30
CA SER A 121 4.23 -2.32 12.64
C SER A 121 5.28 -2.04 13.72
N PHE A 122 6.56 -2.30 13.43
CA PHE A 122 7.65 -1.99 14.34
C PHE A 122 7.81 -0.46 14.53
N CYS A 123 7.76 0.31 13.45
CA CYS A 123 7.79 1.77 13.51
C CYS A 123 6.58 2.34 14.26
N LEU A 124 5.39 1.75 14.10
CA LEU A 124 4.20 2.15 14.84
C LEU A 124 4.41 2.06 16.34
N VAL A 125 4.89 0.90 16.81
CA VAL A 125 5.16 0.69 18.25
C VAL A 125 6.23 1.68 18.73
N LEU A 126 7.35 1.80 18.01
CA LEU A 126 8.42 2.72 18.42
C LEU A 126 7.97 4.18 18.44
N GLY A 127 7.26 4.64 17.41
CA GLY A 127 6.82 6.03 17.31
C GLY A 127 5.76 6.39 18.36
N VAL A 128 4.84 5.47 18.64
CA VAL A 128 3.85 5.65 19.72
C VAL A 128 4.55 5.68 21.08
N THR A 129 5.45 4.73 21.36
CA THR A 129 6.17 4.71 22.64
C THR A 129 7.03 5.97 22.83
N ASP A 130 7.76 6.43 21.81
CA ASP A 130 8.54 7.68 21.86
C ASP A 130 7.65 8.91 22.11
N SER A 131 6.46 8.94 21.50
CA SER A 131 5.48 10.01 21.74
C SER A 131 4.95 9.97 23.17
N LEU A 132 4.62 8.79 23.70
CA LEU A 132 4.12 8.64 25.06
C LEU A 132 5.18 9.00 26.10
N GLU A 133 6.42 8.55 25.91
CA GLU A 133 7.56 8.93 26.74
C GLU A 133 7.73 10.46 26.79
N THR A 134 7.65 11.11 25.63
CA THR A 134 7.73 12.57 25.53
C THR A 134 6.61 13.27 26.30
N VAL A 135 5.39 12.72 26.27
CA VAL A 135 4.23 13.30 26.97
C VAL A 135 4.27 13.07 28.47
N PHE A 136 4.67 11.87 28.93
CA PHE A 136 4.64 11.50 30.34
C PHE A 136 5.90 11.92 31.12
N PHE A 137 7.07 11.80 30.51
CA PHE A 137 8.36 12.02 31.18
C PHE A 137 9.08 13.28 30.69
N GLY A 138 8.58 13.92 29.62
CA GLY A 138 9.20 15.10 29.04
C GLY A 138 10.49 14.83 28.27
N SER A 139 10.83 13.55 28.05
CA SER A 139 12.02 13.10 27.32
C SER A 139 11.64 12.06 26.27
N GLY A 140 12.35 12.05 25.15
CA GLY A 140 12.20 10.98 24.14
C GLY A 140 12.80 9.65 24.61
N LEU A 141 12.51 8.58 23.87
CA LEU A 141 12.91 7.20 24.19
C LEU A 141 14.45 7.04 24.34
N PHE A 142 15.21 7.81 23.57
CA PHE A 142 16.67 7.86 23.64
C PHE A 142 17.15 9.26 24.03
N PRO A 143 17.27 9.56 25.34
CA PRO A 143 17.79 10.83 25.82
C PRO A 143 19.28 10.94 25.43
N GLY A 144 19.58 11.71 24.38
CA GLY A 144 20.92 11.87 23.83
C GLY A 144 20.98 11.88 22.30
N VAL A 145 19.91 11.46 21.62
CA VAL A 145 19.77 11.60 20.17
C VAL A 145 19.06 12.93 19.89
N SER A 146 19.65 13.77 19.05
CA SER A 146 19.07 15.08 18.68
C SER A 146 17.81 14.96 17.84
N THR A 147 17.70 13.88 17.05
CA THR A 147 16.54 13.61 16.20
C THR A 147 15.53 12.76 16.96
N PRO A 148 14.26 13.20 17.11
CA PRO A 148 13.24 12.39 17.74
C PRO A 148 12.96 11.12 16.93
N VAL A 149 12.86 9.98 17.61
CA VAL A 149 12.61 8.66 16.98
C VAL A 149 11.30 8.68 16.21
N PHE A 150 10.31 9.40 16.73
CA PHE A 150 9.03 9.63 16.08
C PHE A 150 9.16 10.16 14.64
N ALA A 151 10.03 11.14 14.39
CA ALA A 151 10.22 11.70 13.05
C ALA A 151 10.83 10.69 12.08
N ILE A 152 11.78 9.89 12.55
CA ILE A 152 12.39 8.80 11.77
C ILE A 152 11.35 7.72 11.47
N ALA A 153 10.53 7.37 12.45
CA ALA A 153 9.45 6.39 12.29
C ALA A 153 8.43 6.83 11.24
N ILE A 154 8.02 8.11 11.23
CA ILE A 154 7.15 8.66 10.19
C ILE A 154 7.79 8.51 8.81
N PHE A 155 9.05 8.92 8.66
CA PHE A 155 9.74 8.86 7.38
C PHE A 155 9.82 7.41 6.84
N VAL A 156 10.17 6.46 7.70
CA VAL A 156 10.22 5.03 7.34
C VAL A 156 8.83 4.52 6.93
N VAL A 157 7.77 4.84 7.68
CA VAL A 157 6.40 4.44 7.31
C VAL A 157 6.00 4.99 5.95
N VAL A 158 6.27 6.26 5.67
CA VAL A 158 5.98 6.86 4.35
C VAL A 158 6.73 6.14 3.24
N MET A 159 8.01 5.82 3.44
CA MET A 159 8.81 5.07 2.46
C MET A 159 8.29 3.64 2.25
N CYS A 160 7.89 2.95 3.32
CA CYS A 160 7.26 1.64 3.22
C CYS A 160 5.93 1.70 2.48
N MET A 161 5.08 2.70 2.75
CA MET A 161 3.83 2.89 2.01
C MET A 161 4.08 3.15 0.53
N TYR A 162 5.06 3.99 0.20
CA TYR A 162 5.45 4.23 -1.18
C TYR A 162 5.93 2.93 -1.87
N SER A 163 6.77 2.14 -1.20
CA SER A 163 7.21 0.83 -1.69
C SER A 163 6.04 -0.12 -1.93
N VAL A 164 5.09 -0.20 -1.00
CA VAL A 164 3.86 -1.01 -1.12
C VAL A 164 3.03 -0.57 -2.33
N VAL A 165 2.88 0.73 -2.57
CA VAL A 165 2.18 1.25 -3.76
C VAL A 165 2.88 0.87 -5.06
N LEU A 166 4.22 0.93 -5.09
CA LEU A 166 4.98 0.49 -6.26
C LEU A 166 4.83 -1.01 -6.52
N ILE A 167 4.82 -1.82 -5.47
CA ILE A 167 4.59 -3.28 -5.58
C ILE A 167 3.19 -3.58 -6.10
N ASP A 168 2.16 -2.89 -5.59
CA ASP A 168 0.78 -3.06 -6.09
C ASP A 168 0.68 -2.70 -7.59
N ARG A 169 1.32 -1.59 -7.99
CA ARG A 169 1.36 -1.18 -9.40
C ARG A 169 2.13 -2.14 -10.31
N SER A 170 3.24 -2.71 -9.83
CA SER A 170 4.02 -3.66 -10.63
C SER A 170 3.26 -4.97 -10.83
N LEU A 171 2.55 -5.44 -9.80
CA LEU A 171 1.70 -6.63 -9.88
C LEU A 171 0.53 -6.43 -10.86
N LYS A 172 -0.05 -5.23 -10.94
CA LYS A 172 -1.14 -4.92 -11.88
C LYS A 172 -0.71 -4.82 -13.35
N LYS A 173 0.55 -4.47 -13.62
CA LYS A 173 1.08 -4.35 -15.00
C LYS A 173 1.60 -5.67 -15.57
N GLY A 174 1.84 -6.67 -14.73
CA GLY A 174 2.37 -7.99 -15.12
C GLY A 174 1.31 -9.02 -15.49
N TYR A 175 0.05 -8.62 -15.60
CA TYR A 175 -1.10 -9.40 -16.07
C TYR A 175 -1.72 -8.74 -17.28
#